data_AF-A0A9D6S804-F1
#
_entry.id   AF-A0A9D6S804-F1
#
_cell.length_a   1.000
_cell.length_b   1.000
_cell.length_c   1.000
_cell.angle_alpha   90.00
_cell.angle_beta   90.00
_cell.angle_gamma   90.00
#
_symmetry.space_group_name_H-M   'P 1'
#
loop_
_entity.id
_entity.type
_entity.pdbx_description
1 polymer ?
#
loop_
_entity_poly.entity_id
_entity_poly.type
_entity_poly.pdbx_seq_one_letter_code
_entity_poly.pdbx_strand_id
1 'polypeptide(L)'
;MSNGFGIPEEVEQRIRSRDNTCVYCHKTMIYPCIGDKQRDWATVEHFREEGPFYWSDGLKEEDLSICCGSCNSSRGKKKLLDWFKAPYCIEWSINENTVAKPVKEYIRKNES
;
A
#
# COMPACT_ATOMS: atom_id res chain seq x y z
N MET A 1 14.13 -11.58 7.73
CA MET A 1 12.83 -12.23 8.03
C MET A 1 12.07 -12.28 6.73
N SER A 2 11.65 -13.46 6.26
CA SER A 2 10.83 -13.57 5.05
C SER A 2 9.51 -12.87 5.29
N ASN A 3 9.12 -11.91 4.44
CA ASN A 3 7.75 -11.39 4.47
C ASN A 3 6.76 -12.54 4.16
N GLY A 4 5.53 -12.42 4.67
CA GLY A 4 4.51 -13.47 4.53
C GLY A 4 4.04 -13.73 3.09
N PHE A 5 4.49 -12.94 2.12
CA PHE A 5 4.10 -13.00 0.70
C PHE A 5 5.19 -13.62 -0.19
N GLY A 6 6.33 -14.01 0.38
CA GLY A 6 7.45 -14.60 -0.36
C GLY A 6 8.17 -13.62 -1.29
N ILE A 7 8.03 -12.32 -1.07
CA ILE A 7 8.71 -11.28 -1.85
C ILE A 7 10.23 -11.38 -1.57
N PRO A 8 11.09 -11.40 -2.60
CA PRO A 8 12.53 -11.39 -2.41
C PRO A 8 12.99 -10.20 -1.55
N GLU A 9 13.96 -10.42 -0.66
CA GLU A 9 14.40 -9.39 0.30
C GLU A 9 14.85 -8.10 -0.39
N GLU A 10 15.60 -8.21 -1.49
CA GLU A 10 16.01 -7.06 -2.29
C GLU A 10 14.83 -6.25 -2.87
N VAL A 11 13.76 -6.93 -3.28
CA VAL A 11 12.53 -6.28 -3.79
C VAL A 11 11.83 -5.57 -2.64
N GLU A 12 11.68 -6.23 -1.49
CA GLU A 12 11.06 -5.61 -0.32
C GLU A 12 11.83 -4.37 0.14
N GLN A 13 13.17 -4.43 0.17
CA GLN A 13 14.02 -3.30 0.50
C GLN A 13 13.84 -2.14 -0.49
N ARG A 14 13.74 -2.40 -1.79
CA ARG A 14 13.45 -1.36 -2.79
C ARG A 14 12.09 -0.72 -2.56
N ILE A 15 11.04 -1.51 -2.34
CA ILE A 15 9.69 -1.01 -2.05
C ILE A 15 9.70 -0.14 -0.79
N ARG A 16 10.33 -0.60 0.30
CA ARG A 16 10.42 0.17 1.55
C ARG A 16 11.25 1.45 1.43
N SER A 17 12.30 1.42 0.62
CA SER A 17 13.14 2.60 0.35
C SER A 17 12.39 3.63 -0.51
N ARG A 18 11.57 3.16 -1.45
CA ARG A 18 10.69 3.99 -2.28
C ARG A 18 9.57 4.62 -1.45
N ASP A 19 8.93 3.83 -0.58
CA ASP A 19 7.73 4.20 0.16
C ASP A 19 8.07 4.53 1.63
N ASN A 20 8.84 5.60 1.83
CA ASN A 20 9.34 6.03 3.14
C ASN A 20 8.25 6.59 4.08
N THR A 21 7.11 6.97 3.52
CA THR A 21 5.91 7.47 4.20
C THR A 21 4.70 6.78 3.59
N CYS A 22 3.56 6.79 4.28
CA CYS A 22 2.38 6.11 3.78
C CYS A 22 2.01 6.63 2.39
N VAL A 23 1.95 5.75 1.39
CA VAL A 23 1.67 6.16 -0.01
C VAL A 23 0.29 6.81 -0.22
N TYR A 24 -0.60 6.71 0.77
CA TYR A 24 -1.93 7.33 0.72
C TYR A 24 -2.01 8.64 1.50
N CYS A 25 -1.66 8.64 2.79
CA CYS A 25 -1.83 9.80 3.68
C CYS A 25 -0.52 10.50 4.08
N HIS A 26 0.63 10.04 3.58
CA HIS A 26 1.98 10.60 3.81
C HIS A 26 2.47 10.61 5.26
N LYS A 27 1.71 10.04 6.20
CA LYS A 27 2.17 9.97 7.59
C LYS A 27 3.39 9.06 7.73
N THR A 28 4.21 9.35 8.74
CA THR A 28 5.32 8.48 9.15
C THR A 28 4.79 7.13 9.62
N MET A 29 5.50 6.07 9.24
CA MET A 29 5.12 4.69 9.56
C MET A 29 6.16 4.04 10.47
N ILE A 30 5.74 3.01 11.19
CA ILE A 30 6.57 2.26 12.14
C ILE A 30 7.01 0.94 11.49
N TYR A 31 8.31 0.71 11.44
CA TYR A 31 8.93 -0.55 11.05
C TYR A 31 10.17 -0.82 11.94
N PRO A 32 10.39 -2.04 12.44
CA PRO A 32 9.53 -3.22 12.31
C PRO A 32 8.19 -3.05 13.05
N CYS A 33 7.16 -3.75 12.57
CA CYS A 33 5.78 -3.69 13.07
C CYS A 33 5.64 -4.41 14.43
N ILE A 34 6.19 -3.80 15.49
CA ILE A 34 6.23 -4.35 16.84
C ILE A 34 5.38 -3.45 17.77
N GLY A 35 4.69 -4.06 18.74
CA GLY A 35 3.90 -3.35 19.75
C GLY A 35 2.40 -3.29 19.43
N ASP A 36 1.74 -2.24 19.91
CA ASP A 36 0.27 -2.05 19.84
C ASP A 36 -0.18 -0.96 18.85
N LYS A 37 0.76 -0.26 18.23
CA LYS A 37 0.50 0.84 17.28
C LYS A 37 0.20 0.36 15.86
N GLN A 38 -0.68 -0.64 15.73
CA GLN A 38 -1.02 -1.27 14.44
C GLN A 38 -1.46 -0.25 13.37
N ARG A 39 -2.14 0.81 13.79
CA ARG A 39 -2.58 1.93 12.94
C ARG A 39 -1.43 2.64 12.21
N ASP A 40 -0.24 2.62 12.79
CA ASP A 40 0.94 3.33 12.28
C ASP A 40 1.96 2.39 11.65
N TRP A 41 1.74 1.08 11.70
CA TRP A 41 2.66 0.09 11.13
C TRP A 41 2.83 0.24 9.62
N ALA A 42 4.05 0.06 9.14
CA ALA A 42 4.44 0.06 7.73
C ALA A 42 4.08 -1.28 7.06
N THR A 43 2.81 -1.41 6.69
CA THR A 43 2.22 -2.62 6.12
C THR A 43 2.40 -2.70 4.60
N VAL A 44 2.53 -3.92 4.08
CA VAL A 44 2.49 -4.17 2.63
C VAL A 44 1.05 -4.03 2.14
N GLU A 45 0.89 -3.28 1.06
CA GLU A 45 -0.36 -2.98 0.39
C GLU A 45 -0.34 -3.62 -1.00
N HIS A 46 -1.37 -4.42 -1.31
CA HIS A 46 -1.57 -5.02 -2.62
C HIS A 46 -2.61 -4.22 -3.40
N PHE A 47 -2.22 -3.59 -4.49
CA PHE A 47 -3.18 -2.77 -5.24
C PHE A 47 -4.33 -3.59 -5.86
N ARG A 48 -4.06 -4.85 -6.23
CA ARG A 48 -5.07 -5.77 -6.80
C ARG A 48 -5.90 -6.42 -5.69
N GLU A 49 -7.23 -6.36 -5.82
CA GLU A 49 -8.16 -6.95 -4.84
C GLU A 49 -8.28 -8.48 -4.95
N GLU A 50 -8.05 -9.05 -6.13
CA GLU A 50 -8.16 -10.49 -6.43
C GLU A 50 -6.78 -11.18 -6.60
N GLY A 51 -5.69 -10.46 -6.35
CA GLY A 51 -4.33 -10.97 -6.46
C GLY A 51 -3.69 -10.81 -7.85
N PRO A 52 -2.57 -11.50 -8.13
CA PRO A 52 -1.88 -12.47 -7.28
C PRO A 52 -1.37 -11.87 -5.95
N PHE A 53 -1.35 -12.66 -4.88
CA PHE A 53 -0.94 -12.21 -3.54
C PHE A 53 0.46 -12.66 -3.11
N TYR A 54 1.01 -13.67 -3.79
CA TYR A 54 2.33 -14.22 -3.51
C TYR A 54 3.26 -14.02 -4.70
N TRP A 55 4.56 -13.86 -4.42
CA TRP A 55 5.58 -13.67 -5.45
C TRP A 55 5.64 -14.83 -6.46
N SER A 56 5.45 -16.06 -5.97
CA SER A 56 5.41 -17.28 -6.80
C SER A 56 4.29 -17.28 -7.84
N ASP A 57 3.21 -16.53 -7.58
CA ASP A 57 2.00 -16.53 -8.39
C ASP A 57 2.01 -15.40 -9.42
N GLY A 58 3.14 -14.70 -9.56
CA GLY A 58 3.33 -13.61 -10.51
C GLY A 58 3.04 -12.22 -9.95
N LEU A 59 2.98 -12.06 -8.62
CA LEU A 59 2.97 -10.75 -7.97
C LEU A 59 4.24 -9.97 -8.35
N LYS A 60 4.10 -8.70 -8.73
CA LYS A 60 5.22 -7.84 -9.13
C LYS A 60 5.42 -6.70 -8.15
N GLU A 61 6.61 -6.11 -8.18
CA GLU A 61 6.98 -4.94 -7.39
C GLU A 61 6.02 -3.74 -7.61
N GLU A 62 5.53 -3.57 -8.84
CA GLU A 62 4.61 -2.48 -9.21
C GLU A 62 3.16 -2.69 -8.74
N ASP A 63 2.81 -3.92 -8.32
CA ASP A 63 1.51 -4.22 -7.72
C ASP A 63 1.49 -3.99 -6.20
N LEU A 64 2.64 -3.59 -5.64
CA LEU A 64 2.88 -3.46 -4.21
C LEU A 64 3.26 -2.03 -3.81
N SER A 65 2.90 -1.67 -2.58
CA SER A 65 3.42 -0.49 -1.90
C SER A 65 3.46 -0.66 -0.39
N ILE A 66 4.02 0.32 0.32
CA ILE A 66 3.92 0.41 1.79
C ILE A 66 2.95 1.50 2.19
N CYS A 67 1.98 1.14 3.01
CA CYS A 67 1.05 2.10 3.60
C CYS A 67 0.90 1.85 5.10
N CYS A 68 0.32 2.82 5.81
CA CYS A 68 0.05 2.64 7.22
C CYS A 68 -1.13 1.69 7.47
N GLY A 69 -1.14 1.00 8.61
CA GLY A 69 -2.21 0.06 8.94
C GLY A 69 -3.62 0.68 8.95
N SER A 70 -3.78 1.96 9.31
CA SER A 70 -5.08 2.66 9.20
C SER A 70 -5.58 2.77 7.76
N CYS A 71 -4.73 3.18 6.82
CA CYS A 71 -5.11 3.28 5.42
C CYS A 71 -5.37 1.89 4.83
N ASN A 72 -4.50 0.92 5.11
CA ASN A 72 -4.65 -0.46 4.63
C ASN A 72 -6.00 -1.05 5.09
N SER A 73 -6.30 -0.93 6.39
CA SER A 73 -7.56 -1.41 6.97
C SER A 73 -8.79 -0.69 6.40
N SER A 74 -8.72 0.63 6.20
CA SER A 74 -9.80 1.42 5.61
C SER A 74 -10.07 1.05 4.15
N ARG A 75 -9.01 0.82 3.36
CA ARG A 75 -9.14 0.36 1.98
C ARG A 75 -9.76 -1.02 1.95
N GLY A 76 -9.16 -1.97 2.67
CA GLY A 76 -9.54 -3.38 2.60
C GLY A 76 -9.46 -3.87 1.16
N LYS A 77 -10.52 -4.53 0.68
CA LYS A 77 -10.60 -5.07 -0.69
C LYS A 77 -11.23 -4.12 -1.71
N LYS A 78 -11.32 -2.82 -1.44
CA LYS A 78 -11.93 -1.87 -2.39
C LYS A 78 -10.94 -1.51 -3.50
N LYS A 79 -11.46 -1.36 -4.72
CA LYS A 79 -10.76 -0.67 -5.83
C LYS A 79 -10.35 0.73 -5.41
N LEU A 80 -9.23 1.23 -5.94
CA LEU A 80 -8.65 2.49 -5.47
C LEU A 80 -9.56 3.68 -5.75
N LEU A 81 -10.06 3.80 -6.99
CA LEU A 81 -10.93 4.92 -7.37
C LEU A 81 -12.26 4.93 -6.59
N ASP A 82 -12.76 3.76 -6.20
CA ASP A 82 -13.96 3.67 -5.37
C ASP A 82 -13.66 3.97 -3.89
N TRP A 83 -12.51 3.51 -3.39
CA TRP A 83 -12.08 3.81 -2.03
C TRP A 83 -11.81 5.31 -1.82
N PHE A 84 -11.29 6.03 -2.81
CA PHE A 84 -11.09 7.49 -2.71
C PHE A 84 -12.37 8.28 -2.50
N LYS A 85 -13.54 7.71 -2.84
CA LYS A 85 -14.85 8.31 -2.59
C LYS A 85 -15.39 8.01 -1.18
N ALA A 86 -14.72 7.15 -0.40
CA ALA A 86 -15.17 6.77 0.93
C ALA A 86 -14.96 7.91 1.95
N PRO A 87 -15.79 7.99 3.02
CA PRO A 87 -15.68 9.04 4.04
C PRO A 87 -14.27 9.20 4.63
N TYR A 88 -13.57 8.09 4.85
CA TYR A 88 -12.19 8.10 5.33
C TYR A 88 -11.26 8.86 4.39
N CYS A 89 -11.33 8.60 3.08
CA CYS A 89 -10.47 9.27 2.12
C CYS A 89 -10.80 10.76 2.01
N ILE A 90 -12.08 11.12 2.10
CA ILE A 90 -12.52 12.52 2.08
C ILE A 90 -11.99 13.26 3.32
N GLU A 91 -12.15 12.68 4.51
CA GLU A 91 -11.68 13.26 5.78
C GLU A 91 -10.17 13.49 5.77
N TRP A 92 -9.41 12.54 5.23
CA TRP A 92 -7.94 12.59 5.19
C TRP A 92 -7.37 13.16 3.88
N SER A 93 -8.21 13.74 3.00
CA SER A 93 -7.80 14.29 1.70
C SER A 93 -6.99 13.33 0.82
N ILE A 94 -7.31 12.03 0.85
CA ILE A 94 -6.69 10.97 0.06
C ILE A 94 -7.43 10.86 -1.27
N ASN A 95 -6.77 11.19 -2.37
CA ASN A 95 -7.30 11.10 -3.73
C ASN A 95 -6.18 10.95 -4.77
N GLU A 96 -6.56 10.71 -6.02
CA GLU A 96 -5.64 10.53 -7.17
C GLU A 96 -4.57 11.63 -7.32
N ASN A 97 -4.85 12.86 -6.88
CA ASN A 97 -3.90 13.97 -6.97
C ASN A 97 -2.97 14.03 -5.76
N THR A 98 -3.42 13.59 -4.59
CA THR A 98 -2.66 13.68 -3.34
C THR A 98 -1.80 12.46 -3.05
N VAL A 99 -2.16 11.26 -3.53
CA VAL A 99 -1.40 10.02 -3.29
C VAL A 99 0.00 10.05 -3.89
N ALA A 100 0.88 9.17 -3.38
CA ALA A 100 2.25 9.03 -3.84
C ALA A 100 2.34 8.44 -5.27
N LYS A 101 3.51 8.61 -5.89
CA LYS A 101 3.79 8.22 -7.27
C LYS A 101 3.43 6.76 -7.61
N PRO A 102 3.75 5.74 -6.80
CA PRO A 102 3.41 4.35 -7.14
C PRO A 102 1.90 4.12 -7.31
N VAL A 103 1.08 4.77 -6.48
CA VAL A 103 -0.39 4.69 -6.57
C VAL A 103 -0.88 5.34 -7.86
N LYS A 104 -0.36 6.52 -8.20
CA LYS A 104 -0.69 7.22 -9.46
C LYS A 104 -0.35 6.38 -10.68
N GLU A 105 0.82 5.73 -10.66
CA GLU A 105 1.28 4.86 -11.74
C GLU A 105 0.40 3.61 -11.88
N TYR A 106 0.00 2.99 -10.77
CA TYR A 106 -0.92 1.87 -10.79
C TYR A 106 -2.28 2.25 -11.38
N ILE A 107 -2.88 3.36 -10.92
CA ILE A 107 -4.18 3.85 -11.43
C ILE A 107 -4.09 4.10 -12.94
N ARG A 108 -3.05 4.81 -13.39
CA ARG A 108 -2.86 5.11 -14.81
C ARG A 108 -2.75 3.86 -15.70
N LYS A 109 -2.19 2.77 -15.16
CA LYS A 109 -1.99 1.52 -15.91
C LYS A 109 -3.23 0.60 -15.88
N ASN A 110 -4.06 0.66 -14.84
CA ASN A 110 -5.03 -0.40 -14.55
C ASN A 110 -6.48 0.08 -14.31
N GLU A 111 -6.71 1.35 -13.97
CA GLU A 111 -8.05 1.89 -13.64
C GLU A 111 -8.47 3.04 -14.56
N SER A 112 -7.82 3.19 -15.73
CA SER A 112 -8.11 4.19 -16.77
C SER A 112 -9.17 3.75 -17.77
#